data_AF-A0A1H4UGG4-F1
#
_entry.id   AF-A0A1H4UGG4-F1
#
_cell.length_a   1.000
_cell.length_b   1.000
_cell.length_c   1.000
_cell.angle_alpha   90.00
_cell.angle_beta   90.00
_cell.angle_gamma   90.00
#
_symmetry.space_group_name_H-M   'P 1'
#
loop_
_entity.id
_entity.type
_entity.pdbx_description
1 polymer ?
#
loop_
_entity_poly.entity_id
_entity_poly.type
_entity_poly.pdbx_seq_one_letter_code
_entity_poly.pdbx_strand_id
1 'polypeptide(L)'
;MDKTNQNNIPMSLILSQNNVRIDKNLAFNITDFRKYSKKDEALIKSLVIYMSLNFQKNLFGLVDIDPADFAKRMKIYRTDLFKKHDDPLFFKVSSTPKEELLRLEKEHGNMSQYRCWNTNLENALFVLKYENIISSYKSKSGDEERITLNNFAYIKELHLVFKKVGKTKKIIYQYKPTEEFEFSLRKFFFNANITTFLALRSSSLEDWYLNLLNRIQVQQYTGNTKPIYYKIVDFAKLLNISTQRLEANEKDAFSDVKKKINRKFKKTFLPKVEKEIMGLELNWRKSENSKYYNVVEISWIKPSEESLKENKKSIYEDLFLTELFKNLSVFYNENYLSLESDMETKTNKFLKWLFSYNDLDIKKGKYISVFADIKGKHSKLEEKAHDYFVFLGDMQNKRRFLRYEESEFILINPMTNQELHYKEIKEAIKDMFDNKKVFYNYD
;
A
#
# COMPACT_ATOMS: atom_id res chain seq x y z
N MET A 1 -9.61 15.37 43.54
CA MET A 1 -8.26 15.39 42.89
C MET A 1 -8.31 14.39 41.75
N ASP A 2 -8.86 14.81 40.62
CA ASP A 2 -9.04 13.99 39.44
C ASP A 2 -7.79 14.03 38.57
N LYS A 3 -7.26 12.84 38.28
CA LYS A 3 -6.26 12.62 37.23
C LYS A 3 -6.99 12.15 35.98
N THR A 4 -7.32 13.07 35.10
CA THR A 4 -7.70 12.79 33.72
C THR A 4 -6.78 13.58 32.80
N ASN A 5 -5.84 12.88 32.18
CA ASN A 5 -5.32 13.16 30.84
C ASN A 5 -4.24 12.13 30.51
N GLN A 6 -4.68 10.97 30.02
CA GLN A 6 -3.88 10.20 29.08
C GLN A 6 -4.50 10.42 27.71
N ASN A 7 -3.68 10.91 26.78
CA ASN A 7 -3.97 11.05 25.36
C ASN A 7 -4.40 9.69 24.79
N ASN A 8 -5.69 9.38 24.86
CA ASN A 8 -6.28 8.24 24.18
C ASN A 8 -6.47 8.61 22.71
N ILE A 9 -5.43 8.40 21.91
CA ILE A 9 -5.58 8.30 20.46
C ILE A 9 -6.52 7.11 20.22
N PRO A 10 -7.69 7.28 19.58
CA PRO A 10 -8.61 6.19 19.28
C PRO A 10 -7.87 5.04 18.59
N MET A 11 -8.13 3.80 19.00
CA MET A 11 -7.48 2.62 18.42
C MET A 11 -7.74 2.49 16.89
N SER A 12 -8.80 3.12 16.39
CA SER A 12 -9.10 3.28 14.95
C SER A 12 -8.08 4.14 14.19
N LEU A 13 -7.47 5.14 14.83
CA LEU A 13 -6.40 5.99 14.28
C LEU A 13 -5.04 5.28 14.27
N ILE A 14 -4.76 4.44 15.28
CA ILE A 14 -3.54 3.61 15.32
C ILE A 14 -3.60 2.48 14.26
N LEU A 15 -4.80 1.95 14.02
CA LEU A 15 -5.05 1.01 12.93
C LEU A 15 -4.98 1.69 11.56
N SER A 16 -5.37 2.97 11.41
CA SER A 16 -5.36 3.65 10.12
C SER A 16 -3.96 3.93 9.57
N GLN A 17 -2.96 4.22 10.41
CA GLN A 17 -1.60 4.55 9.94
C GLN A 17 -0.83 3.37 9.33
N ASN A 18 -1.19 2.14 9.69
CA ASN A 18 -0.55 0.91 9.22
C ASN A 18 -1.40 0.13 8.22
N ASN A 19 -2.65 0.56 8.01
CA ASN A 19 -3.52 -0.03 7.02
C ASN A 19 -3.19 0.57 5.66
N VAL A 20 -2.92 -0.31 4.70
CA VAL A 20 -2.58 0.07 3.34
C VAL A 20 -3.59 -0.56 2.39
N ARG A 21 -4.10 0.23 1.44
CA ARG A 21 -4.81 -0.33 0.29
C ARG A 21 -3.82 -1.12 -0.56
N ILE A 22 -4.10 -2.40 -0.80
CA ILE A 22 -3.30 -3.31 -1.62
C ILE A 22 -4.15 -3.74 -2.80
N ASP A 23 -3.55 -3.79 -3.99
CA ASP A 23 -4.14 -4.35 -5.20
C ASP A 23 -4.61 -5.79 -4.96
N LYS A 24 -5.91 -6.07 -5.18
CA LYS A 24 -6.47 -7.41 -5.00
C LYS A 24 -5.83 -8.45 -5.92
N ASN A 25 -5.29 -8.05 -7.06
CA ASN A 25 -4.61 -8.99 -7.96
C ASN A 25 -3.37 -9.62 -7.33
N LEU A 26 -2.72 -8.95 -6.38
CA LEU A 26 -1.65 -9.55 -5.56
C LEU A 26 -2.18 -10.77 -4.78
N ALA A 27 -3.36 -10.65 -4.16
CA ALA A 27 -3.94 -11.71 -3.33
C ALA A 27 -4.58 -12.84 -4.16
N PHE A 28 -5.14 -12.51 -5.34
CA PHE A 28 -5.69 -13.51 -6.26
C PHE A 28 -4.58 -14.40 -6.85
N ASN A 29 -3.44 -13.80 -7.19
CA ASN A 29 -2.33 -14.46 -7.85
C ASN A 29 -1.15 -14.69 -6.89
N ILE A 30 -1.41 -14.78 -5.59
CA ILE A 30 -0.36 -14.79 -4.56
C ILE A 30 0.63 -15.95 -4.69
N THR A 31 0.17 -17.05 -5.29
CA THR A 31 0.97 -18.24 -5.59
C THR A 31 1.84 -18.11 -6.83
N ASP A 32 1.52 -17.21 -7.76
CA ASP A 32 2.25 -17.04 -9.04
C ASP A 32 3.68 -16.54 -8.78
N PHE A 33 3.87 -15.79 -7.68
CA PHE A 33 5.19 -15.33 -7.22
C PHE A 33 6.13 -16.47 -6.77
N ARG A 34 5.63 -17.70 -6.60
CA ARG A 34 6.44 -18.86 -6.20
C ARG A 34 7.33 -19.39 -7.32
N LYS A 35 7.17 -18.88 -8.56
CA LYS A 35 8.10 -19.14 -9.66
C LYS A 35 9.51 -18.57 -9.39
N TYR A 36 9.63 -17.62 -8.47
CA TYR A 36 10.90 -17.04 -8.05
C TYR A 36 11.49 -17.75 -6.83
N SER A 37 12.77 -17.47 -6.53
CA SER A 37 13.39 -17.94 -5.28
C SER A 37 12.62 -17.40 -4.06
N LYS A 38 12.70 -18.09 -2.92
CA LYS A 38 12.01 -17.65 -1.69
C LYS A 38 12.41 -16.24 -1.24
N LYS A 39 13.66 -15.84 -1.51
CA LYS A 39 14.16 -14.49 -1.19
C LYS A 39 13.56 -13.45 -2.12
N ASP A 40 13.54 -13.72 -3.43
CA ASP A 40 12.98 -12.81 -4.43
C ASP A 40 11.47 -12.68 -4.28
N GLU A 41 10.76 -13.80 -4.08
CA GLU A 41 9.32 -13.83 -3.79
C GLU A 41 8.98 -12.87 -2.65
N ALA A 42 9.67 -12.98 -1.52
CA ALA A 42 9.45 -12.14 -0.34
C ALA A 42 9.80 -10.66 -0.61
N LEU A 43 10.88 -10.40 -1.35
CA LEU A 43 11.33 -9.05 -1.66
C LEU A 43 10.37 -8.35 -2.64
N ILE A 44 9.97 -9.03 -3.71
CA ILE A 44 9.01 -8.54 -4.71
C ILE A 44 7.67 -8.23 -4.05
N LYS A 45 7.11 -9.16 -3.25
CA LYS A 45 5.85 -8.91 -2.50
C LYS A 45 5.98 -7.71 -1.56
N SER A 46 7.12 -7.60 -0.86
CA SER A 46 7.38 -6.46 0.01
C SER A 46 7.47 -5.14 -0.78
N LEU A 47 8.06 -5.16 -1.98
CA LEU A 47 8.09 -4.01 -2.87
C LEU A 47 6.69 -3.61 -3.33
N VAL A 48 5.85 -4.55 -3.77
CA VAL A 48 4.48 -4.22 -4.19
C VAL A 48 3.70 -3.55 -3.06
N ILE A 49 3.79 -4.07 -1.83
CA ILE A 49 3.12 -3.49 -0.66
C ILE A 49 3.68 -2.10 -0.32
N TYR A 50 5.01 -1.94 -0.39
CA TYR A 50 5.65 -0.65 -0.17
C TYR A 50 5.29 0.37 -1.25
N MET A 51 5.20 -0.06 -2.51
CA MET A 51 4.75 0.77 -3.62
C MET A 51 3.29 1.18 -3.44
N SER A 52 2.42 0.27 -2.98
CA SER A 52 1.04 0.61 -2.62
C SER A 52 0.99 1.63 -1.49
N LEU A 53 1.84 1.50 -0.47
CA LEU A 53 1.97 2.47 0.62
C LEU A 53 2.41 3.83 0.09
N ASN A 54 3.52 3.89 -0.64
CA ASN A 54 4.07 5.15 -1.14
C ASN A 54 3.13 5.83 -2.13
N PHE A 55 2.40 5.07 -2.95
CA PHE A 55 1.37 5.61 -3.85
C PHE A 55 0.28 6.40 -3.09
N GLN A 56 -0.10 5.93 -1.90
CA GLN A 56 -1.12 6.59 -1.08
C GLN A 56 -0.58 7.83 -0.36
N LYS A 57 0.74 7.99 -0.25
CA LYS A 57 1.38 9.11 0.45
C LYS A 57 1.92 10.18 -0.50
N ASN A 58 2.36 9.78 -1.69
CA ASN A 58 3.03 10.68 -2.61
C ASN A 58 2.02 11.48 -3.44
N LEU A 59 2.18 12.80 -3.40
CA LEU A 59 1.33 13.76 -4.10
C LEU A 59 1.73 13.88 -5.57
N PHE A 60 3.00 13.72 -5.93
CA PHE A 60 3.51 14.01 -7.27
C PHE A 60 3.83 12.70 -7.98
N GLY A 61 3.23 12.44 -9.15
CA GLY A 61 3.15 11.13 -9.83
C GLY A 61 4.43 10.32 -10.11
N LEU A 62 5.62 10.80 -9.73
CA LEU A 62 6.84 10.00 -9.64
C LEU A 62 7.10 9.60 -8.20
N VAL A 63 7.17 8.30 -7.95
CA VAL A 63 7.29 7.74 -6.61
C VAL A 63 8.72 7.33 -6.32
N ASP A 64 9.29 7.92 -5.27
CA ASP A 64 10.62 7.57 -4.79
C ASP A 64 10.57 6.26 -3.98
N ILE A 65 11.56 5.41 -4.23
CA ILE A 65 11.95 4.29 -3.38
C ILE A 65 13.33 4.63 -2.84
N ASP A 66 13.33 5.11 -1.60
CA ASP A 66 14.54 5.24 -0.81
C ASP A 66 14.87 3.86 -0.20
N PRO A 67 15.99 3.21 -0.57
CA PRO A 67 16.33 1.88 -0.05
C PRO A 67 16.46 1.84 1.48
N ALA A 68 16.81 2.95 2.13
CA ALA A 68 16.90 3.02 3.58
C ALA A 68 15.51 3.04 4.24
N ASP A 69 14.58 3.84 3.71
CA ASP A 69 13.19 3.85 4.19
C ASP A 69 12.50 2.52 3.89
N PHE A 70 12.66 1.97 2.68
CA PHE A 70 12.14 0.65 2.30
C PHE A 70 12.63 -0.45 3.25
N ALA A 71 13.94 -0.53 3.47
CA ALA A 71 14.54 -1.49 4.40
C ALA A 71 13.94 -1.37 5.82
N LYS A 72 13.80 -0.14 6.31
CA LYS A 72 13.24 0.16 7.63
C LYS A 72 11.77 -0.26 7.72
N ARG A 73 10.92 0.19 6.78
CA ARG A 73 9.47 -0.09 6.80
C ARG A 73 9.17 -1.56 6.60
N MET A 74 9.88 -2.22 5.69
CA MET A 74 9.63 -3.62 5.40
C MET A 74 10.45 -4.57 6.28
N LYS A 75 11.18 -4.08 7.29
CA LYS A 75 12.04 -4.87 8.18
C LYS A 75 12.96 -5.82 7.40
N ILE A 76 13.65 -5.29 6.40
CA ILE A 76 14.65 -6.00 5.59
C ILE A 76 16.01 -5.39 5.90
N TYR A 77 17.06 -6.21 6.05
CA TYR A 77 18.39 -5.67 6.24
C TYR A 77 18.83 -4.91 5.01
N ARG A 78 19.23 -3.65 5.18
CA ARG A 78 19.67 -2.79 4.08
C ARG A 78 20.83 -3.42 3.29
N THR A 79 21.75 -4.12 3.97
CA THR A 79 22.86 -4.82 3.32
C THR A 79 22.39 -5.90 2.35
N ASP A 80 21.31 -6.61 2.66
CA ASP A 80 20.76 -7.64 1.79
C ASP A 80 20.18 -7.07 0.49
N LEU A 81 19.66 -5.83 0.52
CA LEU A 81 19.15 -5.15 -0.67
C LEU A 81 20.25 -4.86 -1.71
N PHE A 82 21.46 -4.57 -1.25
CA PHE A 82 22.60 -4.19 -2.09
C PHE A 82 23.56 -5.35 -2.38
N LYS A 83 23.29 -6.56 -1.87
CA LYS A 83 24.02 -7.76 -2.30
C LYS A 83 23.75 -8.01 -3.78
N LYS A 84 24.79 -8.43 -4.51
CA LYS A 84 24.65 -8.89 -5.89
C LYS A 84 23.71 -10.09 -5.92
N HIS A 85 22.78 -10.06 -6.85
CA HIS A 85 21.87 -11.16 -7.13
C HIS A 85 22.59 -12.19 -8.02
N ASP A 86 22.31 -13.48 -7.82
CA ASP A 86 23.01 -14.56 -8.52
C ASP A 86 22.71 -14.59 -10.03
N ASP A 87 21.46 -14.30 -10.41
CA ASP A 87 20.99 -14.29 -11.80
C ASP A 87 20.08 -13.06 -12.06
N PRO A 88 20.63 -11.84 -12.14
CA PRO A 88 19.84 -10.62 -12.24
C PRO A 88 19.23 -10.45 -13.64
N LEU A 89 17.93 -10.12 -13.67
CA LEU A 89 17.15 -9.93 -14.90
C LEU A 89 17.74 -8.84 -15.82
N PHE A 90 18.43 -7.84 -15.26
CA PHE A 90 19.10 -6.78 -16.00
C PHE A 90 19.96 -7.30 -17.17
N PHE A 91 20.74 -8.36 -16.95
CA PHE A 91 21.60 -8.92 -18.02
C PHE A 91 20.81 -9.69 -19.09
N LYS A 92 19.57 -10.08 -18.82
CA LYS A 92 18.70 -10.78 -19.78
C LYS A 92 17.90 -9.82 -20.66
N VAL A 93 17.58 -8.64 -20.11
CA VAL A 93 16.78 -7.62 -20.82
C VAL A 93 17.63 -6.52 -21.47
N SER A 94 18.92 -6.42 -21.11
CA SER A 94 19.85 -5.51 -21.76
C SER A 94 20.19 -5.99 -23.17
N SER A 95 20.26 -5.05 -24.11
CA SER A 95 20.75 -5.32 -25.47
C SER A 95 22.27 -5.51 -25.54
N THR A 96 23.00 -5.06 -24.52
CA THR A 96 24.46 -5.14 -24.47
C THR A 96 24.90 -6.42 -23.77
N PRO A 97 25.90 -7.17 -24.29
CA PRO A 97 26.42 -8.37 -23.65
C PRO A 97 26.91 -8.12 -22.21
N LYS A 98 26.75 -9.13 -21.36
CA LYS A 98 27.08 -9.05 -19.93
C LYS A 98 28.54 -8.67 -19.69
N GLU A 99 29.46 -9.25 -20.45
CA GLU A 99 30.90 -9.04 -20.32
C GLU A 99 31.27 -7.57 -20.58
N GLU A 100 30.63 -6.98 -21.59
CA GLU A 100 30.82 -5.58 -21.96
C GLU A 100 30.28 -4.63 -20.88
N LEU A 101 29.08 -4.89 -20.37
CA LEU A 101 28.50 -4.10 -19.27
C LEU A 101 29.38 -4.11 -18.02
N LEU A 102 29.93 -5.28 -17.66
CA LEU A 102 30.82 -5.42 -16.52
C LEU A 102 32.16 -4.71 -16.75
N ARG A 103 32.67 -4.69 -17.99
CA ARG A 103 33.87 -3.93 -18.37
C ARG A 103 33.63 -2.43 -18.22
N LEU A 104 32.53 -1.91 -18.78
CA LEU A 104 32.18 -0.50 -18.70
C LEU A 104 31.94 -0.03 -17.25
N GLU A 105 31.28 -0.85 -16.42
CA GLU A 105 31.12 -0.54 -14.99
C GLU A 105 32.48 -0.48 -14.27
N LYS A 106 33.43 -1.36 -14.62
CA LYS A 106 34.77 -1.37 -14.04
C LYS A 106 35.58 -0.14 -14.44
N GLU A 107 35.44 0.33 -15.68
CA GLU A 107 36.15 1.49 -16.22
C GLU A 107 35.59 2.82 -15.69
N HIS A 108 34.26 2.96 -15.65
CA HIS A 108 33.59 4.22 -15.30
C HIS A 108 33.06 4.29 -13.86
N GLY A 109 33.06 3.15 -13.15
CA GLY A 109 32.56 3.03 -11.78
C GLY A 109 31.04 2.87 -11.67
N ASN A 110 30.60 2.41 -10.49
CA ASN A 110 29.21 2.06 -10.18
C ASN A 110 28.27 3.24 -9.87
N MET A 111 28.79 4.47 -9.97
CA MET A 111 28.04 5.74 -9.80
C MET A 111 27.94 6.50 -11.13
N SER A 112 28.05 5.78 -12.25
CA SER A 112 27.97 6.28 -13.61
C SER A 112 26.74 5.71 -14.33
N GLN A 113 26.50 6.17 -15.56
CA GLN A 113 25.47 5.60 -16.44
C GLN A 113 25.74 4.14 -16.84
N TYR A 114 26.99 3.67 -16.68
CA TYR A 114 27.42 2.32 -17.02
C TYR A 114 27.28 1.33 -15.85
N ARG A 115 26.68 1.76 -14.74
CA ARG A 115 26.38 0.88 -13.59
C ARG A 115 25.53 -0.31 -14.03
N CYS A 116 25.91 -1.49 -13.56
CA CYS A 116 25.11 -2.70 -13.70
C CYS A 116 24.02 -2.74 -12.62
N TRP A 117 22.78 -2.99 -13.02
CA TRP A 117 21.63 -3.09 -12.11
C TRP A 117 21.51 -4.53 -11.60
N ASN A 118 22.45 -4.96 -10.78
CA ASN A 118 22.67 -6.37 -10.43
C ASN A 118 22.47 -6.69 -8.94
N THR A 119 21.96 -5.77 -8.14
CA THR A 119 21.64 -6.05 -6.72
C THR A 119 20.28 -6.72 -6.57
N ASN A 120 20.01 -7.33 -5.39
CA ASN A 120 18.72 -7.95 -5.10
C ASN A 120 17.53 -6.98 -5.26
N LEU A 121 17.68 -5.74 -4.78
CA LEU A 121 16.66 -4.70 -4.94
C LEU A 121 16.45 -4.33 -6.41
N GLU A 122 17.54 -4.13 -7.16
CA GLU A 122 17.47 -3.81 -8.59
C GLU A 122 16.83 -4.96 -9.38
N ASN A 123 17.16 -6.21 -9.07
CA ASN A 123 16.53 -7.38 -9.69
C ASN A 123 15.01 -7.40 -9.45
N ALA A 124 14.57 -7.20 -8.20
CA ALA A 124 13.15 -7.16 -7.88
C ALA A 124 12.40 -6.01 -8.60
N LEU A 125 13.03 -4.83 -8.72
CA LEU A 125 12.49 -3.70 -9.50
C LEU A 125 12.38 -4.04 -10.99
N PHE A 126 13.38 -4.73 -11.54
CA PHE A 126 13.37 -5.19 -12.93
C PHE A 126 12.27 -6.22 -13.17
N VAL A 127 12.09 -7.17 -12.26
CA VAL A 127 10.99 -8.15 -12.35
C VAL A 127 9.64 -7.44 -12.39
N LEU A 128 9.42 -6.43 -11.53
CA LEU A 128 8.18 -5.66 -11.49
C LEU A 128 7.94 -4.77 -12.73
N LYS A 129 8.98 -4.47 -13.50
CA LYS A 129 8.91 -3.67 -14.73
C LYS A 129 8.79 -4.52 -15.99
N TYR A 130 9.54 -5.59 -16.09
CA TYR A 130 9.74 -6.34 -17.35
C TYR A 130 9.05 -7.70 -17.38
N GLU A 131 8.77 -8.32 -16.23
CA GLU A 131 8.11 -9.62 -16.21
C GLU A 131 6.61 -9.50 -15.97
N ASN A 132 5.86 -10.33 -16.68
CA ASN A 132 4.47 -10.59 -16.34
C ASN A 132 4.41 -11.61 -15.19
N ILE A 133 4.22 -11.10 -13.97
CA ILE A 133 4.09 -11.95 -12.79
C ILE A 133 2.70 -12.55 -12.70
N ILE A 134 1.69 -11.78 -13.11
CA ILE A 134 0.28 -12.10 -12.90
C ILE A 134 -0.33 -12.60 -14.21
N SER A 135 -0.67 -13.89 -14.22
CA SER A 135 -1.23 -14.55 -15.40
C SER A 135 -2.59 -13.97 -15.87
N SER A 136 -3.38 -13.42 -14.95
CA SER A 136 -4.64 -12.73 -15.27
C SER A 136 -4.86 -11.53 -14.36
N TYR A 137 -5.01 -10.35 -14.96
CA TYR A 137 -5.25 -9.12 -14.20
C TYR A 137 -6.71 -8.73 -14.28
N LYS A 138 -7.37 -8.73 -13.12
CA LYS A 138 -8.77 -8.38 -12.98
C LYS A 138 -8.90 -6.90 -12.64
N SER A 139 -9.84 -6.24 -13.31
CA SER A 139 -10.20 -4.85 -13.05
C SER A 139 -11.71 -4.72 -12.94
N LYS A 140 -12.18 -3.73 -12.16
CA LYS A 140 -13.59 -3.41 -12.05
C LYS A 140 -13.85 -2.01 -12.59
N SER A 141 -14.60 -1.90 -13.69
CA SER A 141 -14.98 -0.62 -14.30
C SER A 141 -16.49 -0.46 -14.24
N GLY A 142 -16.98 0.36 -13.30
CA GLY A 142 -18.42 0.50 -13.05
C GLY A 142 -19.03 -0.81 -12.52
N ASP A 143 -20.08 -1.29 -13.19
CA ASP A 143 -20.76 -2.56 -12.87
C ASP A 143 -20.14 -3.78 -13.58
N GLU A 144 -19.19 -3.57 -14.50
CA GLU A 144 -18.51 -4.65 -15.23
C GLU A 144 -17.20 -5.06 -14.55
N GLU A 145 -17.02 -6.36 -14.28
CA GLU A 145 -15.72 -6.95 -13.98
C GLU A 145 -15.05 -7.35 -15.30
N ARG A 146 -13.93 -6.69 -15.64
CA ARG A 146 -13.14 -7.02 -16.83
C ARG A 146 -11.91 -7.82 -16.42
N ILE A 147 -11.81 -9.03 -16.96
CA ILE A 147 -10.61 -9.85 -16.86
C ILE A 147 -9.79 -9.59 -18.12
N THR A 148 -8.65 -8.93 -17.96
CA THR A 148 -7.74 -8.67 -19.07
C THR A 148 -6.65 -9.74 -19.07
N LEU A 149 -6.56 -10.50 -20.16
CA LEU A 149 -5.49 -11.46 -20.41
C LEU A 149 -4.33 -10.73 -21.12
N ASN A 150 -3.73 -9.72 -20.48
CA ASN A 150 -2.59 -8.98 -21.02
C ASN A 150 -1.36 -9.09 -20.11
N ASN A 151 -0.18 -8.83 -20.69
CA ASN A 151 1.07 -8.69 -19.97
C ASN A 151 1.03 -7.49 -19.02
N PHE A 152 0.72 -7.74 -17.75
CA PHE A 152 0.69 -6.72 -16.71
C PHE A 152 2.07 -6.56 -16.07
N ALA A 153 2.52 -5.31 -15.99
CA ALA A 153 3.66 -4.90 -15.17
C ALA A 153 3.19 -3.92 -14.09
N TYR A 154 3.87 -3.88 -12.96
CA TYR A 154 3.57 -2.92 -11.89
C TYR A 154 4.22 -1.55 -12.17
N ILE A 155 5.34 -1.53 -12.87
CA ILE A 155 6.16 -0.34 -13.13
C ILE A 155 6.18 -0.02 -14.62
N LYS A 156 5.78 1.20 -14.97
CA LYS A 156 5.83 1.76 -16.35
C LYS A 156 7.22 2.33 -16.66
N GLU A 157 7.72 3.19 -15.78
CA GLU A 157 9.03 3.86 -15.91
C GLU A 157 9.85 3.65 -14.63
N LEU A 158 11.16 3.49 -14.77
CA LEU A 158 12.10 3.27 -13.66
C LEU A 158 13.39 4.04 -13.93
N HIS A 159 13.79 4.85 -12.96
CA HIS A 159 14.98 5.70 -13.02
C HIS A 159 15.86 5.50 -11.78
N LEU A 160 17.17 5.57 -11.98
CA LEU A 160 18.15 5.65 -10.90
C LEU A 160 18.57 7.11 -10.75
N VAL A 161 18.45 7.63 -9.53
CA VAL A 161 18.81 9.02 -9.22
C VAL A 161 19.91 9.03 -8.17
N PHE A 162 21.00 9.75 -8.47
CA PHE A 162 22.07 10.02 -7.53
C PHE A 162 21.81 11.35 -6.81
N LYS A 163 21.19 11.29 -5.63
CA LYS A 163 20.90 12.49 -4.82
C LYS A 163 22.12 12.85 -3.96
N LYS A 164 22.60 14.08 -4.05
CA LYS A 164 23.66 14.58 -3.15
C LYS A 164 23.07 14.82 -1.76
N VAL A 165 23.65 14.19 -0.74
CA VAL A 165 23.30 14.36 0.68
C VAL A 165 24.58 14.75 1.43
N GLY A 166 24.70 16.04 1.74
CA GLY A 166 25.93 16.63 2.26
C GLY A 166 27.11 16.44 1.31
N LYS A 167 28.18 15.78 1.79
CA LYS A 167 29.37 15.45 0.98
C LYS A 167 29.24 14.13 0.19
N THR A 168 28.18 13.36 0.42
CA THR A 168 28.01 12.01 -0.16
C THR A 168 26.91 11.98 -1.22
N LYS A 169 26.94 10.99 -2.11
CA LYS A 169 25.84 10.69 -3.04
C LYS A 169 25.08 9.48 -2.54
N LYS A 170 23.75 9.56 -2.55
CA LYS A 170 22.83 8.48 -2.21
C LYS A 170 22.09 8.02 -3.46
N ILE A 171 21.88 6.71 -3.57
CA ILE A 171 21.04 6.10 -4.61
C ILE A 171 19.59 6.15 -4.16
N ILE A 172 18.73 6.74 -5.01
CA ILE A 172 17.27 6.71 -4.91
C ILE A 172 16.75 6.13 -6.22
N TYR A 173 15.74 5.26 -6.16
CA TYR A 173 15.04 4.80 -7.34
C TYR A 173 13.75 5.59 -7.49
N GLN A 174 13.44 6.08 -8.67
CA GLN A 174 12.16 6.71 -8.97
C GLN A 174 11.39 5.83 -9.93
N TYR A 175 10.11 5.59 -9.66
CA TYR A 175 9.28 4.81 -10.55
C TYR A 175 7.94 5.50 -10.83
N LYS A 176 7.39 5.18 -11.99
CA LYS A 176 6.01 5.50 -12.36
C LYS A 176 5.20 4.21 -12.38
N PRO A 177 4.13 4.09 -11.58
CA PRO A 177 3.27 2.91 -11.64
C PRO A 177 2.53 2.83 -12.99
N THR A 178 2.07 1.64 -13.36
CA THR A 178 1.14 1.46 -14.48
C THR A 178 -0.26 1.98 -14.12
N GLU A 179 -1.01 2.41 -15.13
CA GLU A 179 -2.36 2.96 -14.95
C GLU A 179 -3.31 1.92 -14.36
N GLU A 180 -3.12 0.65 -14.71
CA GLU A 180 -3.87 -0.50 -14.19
C GLU A 180 -3.59 -0.75 -12.70
N PHE A 181 -2.34 -0.56 -12.25
CA PHE A 181 -1.98 -0.67 -10.84
C PHE A 181 -2.60 0.49 -10.05
N GLU A 182 -2.46 1.73 -10.55
CA GLU A 182 -3.09 2.89 -9.91
C GLU A 182 -4.62 2.74 -9.84
N PHE A 183 -5.25 2.30 -10.93
CA PHE A 183 -6.68 2.06 -10.97
C PHE A 183 -7.12 0.99 -9.96
N SER A 184 -6.37 -0.09 -9.83
CA SER A 184 -6.66 -1.13 -8.84
C SER A 184 -6.58 -0.60 -7.40
N LEU A 185 -5.58 0.23 -7.08
CA LEU A 185 -5.48 0.87 -5.76
C LEU A 185 -6.63 1.83 -5.45
N ARG A 186 -7.40 2.26 -6.46
CA ARG A 186 -8.58 3.12 -6.32
C ARG A 186 -9.90 2.36 -6.27
N LYS A 187 -10.04 1.28 -7.05
CA LYS A 187 -11.33 0.62 -7.31
C LYS A 187 -11.34 -0.89 -7.03
N PHE A 188 -10.18 -1.53 -6.97
CA PHE A 188 -10.05 -2.99 -6.85
C PHE A 188 -8.99 -3.41 -5.80
N PHE A 189 -9.12 -2.85 -4.60
CA PHE A 189 -8.16 -3.05 -3.50
C PHE A 189 -8.79 -3.74 -2.28
N PHE A 190 -7.92 -4.27 -1.42
CA PHE A 190 -8.26 -4.62 -0.04
C PHE A 190 -7.35 -3.92 0.95
N ASN A 191 -7.80 -3.74 2.19
CA ASN A 191 -6.95 -3.16 3.23
C ASN A 191 -6.22 -4.26 3.99
N ALA A 192 -4.93 -4.06 4.25
CA ALA A 192 -4.16 -4.93 5.12
C ALA A 192 -3.27 -4.11 6.06
N ASN A 193 -2.99 -4.67 7.24
CA ASN A 193 -2.07 -4.08 8.19
C ASN A 193 -0.63 -4.50 7.88
N ILE A 194 0.25 -3.53 7.62
CA ILE A 194 1.66 -3.80 7.29
C ILE A 194 2.38 -4.49 8.45
N THR A 195 2.09 -4.11 9.70
CA THR A 195 2.74 -4.70 10.87
C THR A 195 2.43 -6.19 10.98
N THR A 196 1.17 -6.58 10.75
CA THR A 196 0.72 -7.97 10.77
C THR A 196 1.26 -8.77 9.61
N PHE A 197 1.27 -8.19 8.40
CA PHE A 197 1.95 -8.78 7.24
C PHE A 197 3.40 -9.13 7.57
N LEU A 198 4.16 -8.17 8.11
CA LEU A 198 5.58 -8.36 8.46
C LEU A 198 5.77 -9.40 9.56
N ALA A 199 4.88 -9.41 10.57
CA ALA A 199 4.92 -10.39 11.65
C ALA A 199 4.68 -11.83 11.14
N LEU A 200 3.84 -11.99 10.11
CA LEU A 200 3.52 -13.29 9.53
C LEU A 200 4.56 -13.76 8.49
N ARG A 201 5.27 -12.84 7.84
CA ARG A 201 6.31 -13.14 6.84
C ARG A 201 7.42 -14.06 7.37
N SER A 202 7.84 -13.86 8.62
CA SER A 202 8.87 -14.70 9.26
C SER A 202 8.46 -16.17 9.40
N SER A 203 7.16 -16.46 9.31
CA SER A 203 6.59 -17.81 9.42
C SER A 203 6.03 -18.35 8.09
N SER A 204 6.23 -17.62 6.99
CA SER A 204 5.65 -17.89 5.66
C SER A 204 4.11 -18.01 5.72
N LEU A 205 3.46 -17.07 6.40
CA LEU A 205 2.00 -17.02 6.59
C LEU A 205 1.35 -15.75 6.03
N GLU A 206 2.15 -14.87 5.46
CA GLU A 206 1.74 -13.62 4.82
C GLU A 206 0.83 -13.86 3.60
N ASP A 207 1.10 -14.93 2.81
CA ASP A 207 0.26 -15.32 1.67
C ASP A 207 -1.17 -15.60 2.10
N TRP A 208 -1.32 -16.40 3.16
CA TRP A 208 -2.63 -16.69 3.73
C TRP A 208 -3.29 -15.42 4.24
N TYR A 209 -2.57 -14.58 4.98
CA TYR A 209 -3.13 -13.34 5.51
C TYR A 209 -3.74 -12.46 4.41
N LEU A 210 -2.99 -12.19 3.34
CA LEU A 210 -3.47 -11.39 2.22
C LEU A 210 -4.65 -12.06 1.49
N ASN A 211 -4.58 -13.37 1.27
CA ASN A 211 -5.66 -14.13 0.64
C ASN A 211 -6.95 -14.12 1.48
N LEU A 212 -6.84 -14.32 2.80
CA LEU A 212 -7.95 -14.34 3.73
C LEU A 212 -8.65 -12.98 3.79
N LEU A 213 -7.90 -11.89 3.94
CA LEU A 213 -8.46 -10.54 3.96
C LEU A 213 -9.23 -10.21 2.69
N ASN A 214 -8.67 -10.53 1.53
CA ASN A 214 -9.37 -10.35 0.25
C ASN A 214 -10.70 -11.13 0.23
N ARG A 215 -10.69 -12.41 0.62
CA ARG A 215 -11.92 -13.24 0.64
C ARG A 215 -12.95 -12.74 1.66
N ILE A 216 -12.52 -12.33 2.85
CA ILE A 216 -13.41 -11.74 3.88
C ILE A 216 -14.07 -10.48 3.34
N GLN A 217 -13.30 -9.57 2.74
CA GLN A 217 -13.83 -8.32 2.19
C GLN A 217 -14.83 -8.57 1.05
N VAL A 218 -14.57 -9.56 0.18
CA VAL A 218 -15.54 -9.98 -0.85
C VAL A 218 -16.86 -10.48 -0.23
N GLN A 219 -16.79 -11.30 0.82
CA GLN A 219 -17.98 -11.76 1.54
C GLN A 219 -18.75 -10.59 2.19
N GLN A 220 -18.02 -9.67 2.83
CA GLN A 220 -18.61 -8.46 3.42
C GLN A 220 -19.32 -7.57 2.40
N TYR A 221 -18.78 -7.40 1.19
CA TYR A 221 -19.43 -6.61 0.13
C TYR A 221 -20.71 -7.25 -0.41
N THR A 222 -20.76 -8.57 -0.49
CA THR A 222 -21.95 -9.32 -0.94
C THR A 222 -23.00 -9.45 0.15
N GLY A 223 -22.78 -8.87 1.34
CA GLY A 223 -23.66 -8.97 2.50
C GLY A 223 -23.68 -10.36 3.15
N ASN A 224 -22.81 -11.25 2.69
CA ASN A 224 -22.79 -12.65 3.05
C ASN A 224 -21.75 -12.91 4.16
N THR A 225 -22.11 -13.72 5.16
CA THR A 225 -21.21 -14.14 6.25
C THR A 225 -20.90 -15.62 6.18
N LYS A 226 -21.08 -16.23 5.01
CA LYS A 226 -20.78 -17.65 4.83
C LYS A 226 -19.31 -17.93 5.15
N PRO A 227 -19.02 -19.02 5.86
CA PRO A 227 -17.66 -19.49 6.04
C PRO A 227 -16.94 -19.67 4.71
N ILE A 228 -15.62 -19.53 4.78
CA ILE A 228 -14.71 -19.68 3.66
C ILE A 228 -14.18 -21.11 3.69
N TYR A 229 -14.42 -21.86 2.61
CA TYR A 229 -13.96 -23.24 2.49
C TYR A 229 -12.66 -23.34 1.67
N TYR A 230 -11.82 -24.31 2.03
CA TYR A 230 -10.64 -24.72 1.28
C TYR A 230 -10.52 -26.25 1.24
N LYS A 231 -10.04 -26.78 0.11
CA LYS A 231 -9.49 -28.14 0.09
C LYS A 231 -8.19 -28.15 0.88
N ILE A 232 -7.91 -29.25 1.58
CA ILE A 232 -6.71 -29.38 2.42
C ILE A 232 -5.40 -29.09 1.67
N VAL A 233 -5.29 -29.52 0.41
CA VAL A 233 -4.09 -29.31 -0.41
C VAL A 233 -3.88 -27.83 -0.72
N ASP A 234 -4.94 -27.15 -1.16
CA ASP A 234 -4.87 -25.71 -1.50
C ASP A 234 -4.56 -24.88 -0.25
N PHE A 235 -5.16 -25.25 0.88
CA PHE A 235 -4.87 -24.58 2.14
C PHE A 235 -3.45 -24.84 2.63
N ALA A 236 -2.97 -26.09 2.57
CA ALA A 236 -1.59 -26.43 2.92
C ALA A 236 -0.58 -25.65 2.06
N LYS A 237 -0.86 -25.48 0.76
CA LYS A 237 -0.07 -24.63 -0.13
C LYS A 237 -0.03 -23.19 0.36
N LEU A 238 -1.15 -22.57 0.73
CA LEU A 238 -1.18 -21.21 1.29
C LEU A 238 -0.38 -21.09 2.60
N LEU A 239 -0.31 -22.16 3.39
CA LEU A 239 0.47 -22.21 4.63
C LEU A 239 1.93 -22.61 4.45
N ASN A 240 2.40 -22.77 3.21
CA ASN A 240 3.73 -23.29 2.90
C ASN A 240 4.01 -24.61 3.65
N ILE A 241 3.06 -25.55 3.58
CA ILE A 241 3.15 -26.91 4.12
C ILE A 241 3.25 -27.88 2.93
N SER A 242 4.30 -28.71 2.90
CA SER A 242 4.46 -29.73 1.86
C SER A 242 3.33 -30.76 1.92
N THR A 243 2.77 -31.06 0.74
CA THR A 243 1.73 -32.05 0.50
C THR A 243 2.24 -33.29 -0.24
N GLN A 244 3.55 -33.41 -0.49
CA GLN A 244 4.13 -34.51 -1.28
C GLN A 244 3.71 -35.90 -0.79
N ARG A 245 3.79 -36.14 0.52
CA ARG A 245 3.37 -37.43 1.12
C ARG A 245 1.88 -37.71 0.93
N LEU A 246 1.06 -36.66 0.93
CA LEU A 246 -0.38 -36.75 0.73
C LEU A 246 -0.70 -37.06 -0.75
N GLU A 247 0.05 -36.46 -1.67
CA GLU A 247 -0.05 -36.70 -3.12
C GLU A 247 0.45 -38.11 -3.50
N ALA A 248 1.47 -38.62 -2.80
CA ALA A 248 1.97 -39.98 -2.93
C ALA A 248 1.08 -41.04 -2.24
N ASN A 249 -0.06 -40.65 -1.67
CA ASN A 249 -0.98 -41.53 -0.93
C ASN A 249 -0.30 -42.31 0.21
N GLU A 250 0.72 -41.73 0.86
CA GLU A 250 1.39 -42.37 1.97
C GLU A 250 0.46 -42.49 3.19
N LYS A 251 0.64 -43.56 3.96
CA LYS A 251 -0.06 -43.77 5.23
C LYS A 251 0.19 -42.59 6.18
N ASP A 252 -0.86 -42.17 6.87
CA ASP A 252 -0.87 -41.08 7.86
C ASP A 252 -0.59 -39.65 7.32
N ALA A 253 -0.27 -39.49 6.04
CA ALA A 253 0.07 -38.18 5.46
C ALA A 253 -1.05 -37.13 5.66
N PHE A 254 -2.31 -37.54 5.57
CA PHE A 254 -3.45 -36.67 5.84
C PHE A 254 -3.47 -36.14 7.27
N SER A 255 -3.28 -37.03 8.25
CA SER A 255 -3.25 -36.68 9.68
C SER A 255 -2.09 -35.72 9.98
N ASP A 256 -0.93 -35.98 9.38
CA ASP A 256 0.26 -35.13 9.53
C ASP A 256 0.07 -33.72 8.97
N VAL A 257 -0.47 -33.61 7.76
CA VAL A 257 -0.79 -32.30 7.14
C VAL A 257 -1.81 -31.55 7.99
N LYS A 258 -2.89 -32.21 8.43
CA LYS A 258 -3.92 -31.62 9.30
C LYS A 258 -3.36 -31.14 10.63
N LYS A 259 -2.49 -31.92 11.28
CA LYS A 259 -1.78 -31.51 12.51
C LYS A 259 -0.90 -30.27 12.28
N LYS A 260 -0.14 -30.24 11.18
CA LYS A 260 0.72 -29.10 10.83
C LYS A 260 -0.11 -27.83 10.57
N ILE A 261 -1.23 -27.96 9.86
CA ILE A 261 -2.18 -26.87 9.61
C ILE A 261 -2.70 -26.31 10.94
N ASN A 262 -3.30 -27.17 11.78
CA ASN A 262 -3.86 -26.74 13.07
C ASN A 262 -2.80 -26.08 13.96
N ARG A 263 -1.58 -26.61 13.98
CA ARG A 263 -0.46 -26.04 14.73
C ARG A 263 -0.08 -24.66 14.21
N LYS A 264 0.11 -24.48 12.90
CA LYS A 264 0.44 -23.16 12.31
C LYS A 264 -0.67 -22.15 12.56
N PHE A 265 -1.94 -22.55 12.40
CA PHE A 265 -3.07 -21.67 12.66
C PHE A 265 -3.10 -21.22 14.13
N LYS A 266 -3.20 -22.16 15.08
CA LYS A 266 -3.39 -21.84 16.50
C LYS A 266 -2.17 -21.17 17.14
N LYS A 267 -0.96 -21.67 16.84
CA LYS A 267 0.27 -21.21 17.52
C LYS A 267 0.94 -20.01 16.87
N THR A 268 0.64 -19.71 15.61
CA THR A 268 1.41 -18.71 14.85
C THR A 268 0.54 -17.70 14.13
N PHE A 269 -0.55 -18.12 13.47
CA PHE A 269 -1.41 -17.22 12.73
C PHE A 269 -2.36 -16.45 13.64
N LEU A 270 -3.22 -17.16 14.38
CA LEU A 270 -4.30 -16.59 15.19
C LEU A 270 -3.80 -15.50 16.17
N PRO A 271 -2.71 -15.71 16.95
CA PRO A 271 -2.23 -14.70 17.90
C PRO A 271 -1.78 -13.38 17.26
N LYS A 272 -1.50 -13.38 15.94
CA LYS A 272 -1.08 -12.18 15.19
C LYS A 272 -2.24 -11.45 14.52
N VAL A 273 -3.40 -12.09 14.36
CA VAL A 273 -4.53 -11.55 13.58
C VAL A 273 -5.84 -11.41 14.35
N GLU A 274 -5.95 -12.00 15.54
CA GLU A 274 -7.22 -12.05 16.32
C GLU A 274 -7.81 -10.66 16.63
N LYS A 275 -6.95 -9.64 16.73
CA LYS A 275 -7.37 -8.24 16.93
C LYS A 275 -7.95 -7.59 15.67
N GLU A 276 -7.56 -8.09 14.49
CA GLU A 276 -8.03 -7.60 13.19
C GLU A 276 -9.24 -8.38 12.68
N ILE A 277 -9.26 -9.70 12.93
CA ILE A 277 -10.32 -10.60 12.48
C ILE A 277 -10.92 -11.28 13.71
N MET A 278 -11.95 -10.63 14.27
CA MET A 278 -12.59 -11.07 15.50
C MET A 278 -13.26 -12.44 15.34
N GLY A 279 -13.06 -13.32 16.32
CA GLY A 279 -13.66 -14.66 16.35
C GLY A 279 -13.22 -15.56 15.19
N LEU A 280 -12.01 -15.36 14.67
CA LEU A 280 -11.47 -16.19 13.60
C LEU A 280 -11.28 -17.64 14.07
N GLU A 281 -11.94 -18.58 13.40
CA GLU A 281 -11.90 -20.00 13.71
C GLU A 281 -11.49 -20.86 12.51
N LEU A 282 -10.90 -22.02 12.82
CA LEU A 282 -10.59 -23.06 11.85
C LEU A 282 -11.31 -24.34 12.28
N ASN A 283 -12.28 -24.72 11.47
CA ASN A 283 -13.08 -25.92 11.64
C ASN A 283 -12.80 -26.90 10.48
N TRP A 284 -13.06 -28.19 10.73
CA TRP A 284 -12.94 -29.22 9.70
C TRP A 284 -14.32 -29.77 9.38
N ARG A 285 -14.66 -29.87 8.10
CA ARG A 285 -15.93 -30.41 7.59
C ARG A 285 -15.70 -31.62 6.70
N LYS A 286 -16.72 -32.48 6.61
CA LYS A 286 -16.82 -33.52 5.59
C LYS A 286 -17.32 -32.89 4.29
N SER A 287 -16.74 -33.25 3.15
CA SER A 287 -17.37 -32.97 1.85
C SER A 287 -18.57 -33.91 1.64
N GLU A 288 -19.54 -33.52 0.80
CA GLU A 288 -20.78 -34.26 0.54
C GLU A 288 -20.58 -35.77 0.26
N ASN A 289 -19.46 -36.15 -0.40
CA ASN A 289 -19.17 -37.53 -0.77
C ASN A 289 -17.96 -38.16 -0.03
N SER A 290 -17.51 -37.59 1.11
CA SER A 290 -16.34 -38.10 1.85
C SER A 290 -16.69 -38.54 3.27
N LYS A 291 -16.18 -39.71 3.66
CA LYS A 291 -16.20 -40.16 5.06
C LYS A 291 -15.28 -39.33 5.96
N TYR A 292 -14.34 -38.58 5.37
CA TYR A 292 -13.28 -37.87 6.08
C TYR A 292 -13.50 -36.36 6.14
N TYR A 293 -13.06 -35.76 7.24
CA TYR A 293 -13.07 -34.30 7.45
C TYR A 293 -11.89 -33.62 6.73
N ASN A 294 -12.00 -33.49 5.41
CA ASN A 294 -10.95 -33.04 4.48
C ASN A 294 -11.13 -31.61 3.96
N VAL A 295 -12.22 -30.93 4.33
CA VAL A 295 -12.45 -29.53 3.98
C VAL A 295 -12.15 -28.66 5.19
N VAL A 296 -11.34 -27.63 4.98
CA VAL A 296 -11.10 -26.59 5.99
C VAL A 296 -12.20 -25.55 5.85
N GLU A 297 -12.86 -25.24 6.96
CA GLU A 297 -13.84 -24.16 7.09
C GLU A 297 -13.23 -23.06 7.94
N ILE A 298 -13.20 -21.84 7.42
CA ILE A 298 -12.77 -20.64 8.13
C ILE A 298 -14.00 -19.76 8.38
N SER A 299 -14.29 -19.49 9.65
CA SER A 299 -15.38 -18.62 10.10
C SER A 299 -14.83 -17.44 10.91
N TRP A 300 -15.57 -16.34 10.94
CA TRP A 300 -15.26 -15.14 11.72
C TRP A 300 -16.54 -14.43 12.13
N ILE A 301 -16.45 -13.57 13.15
CA ILE A 301 -17.57 -12.75 13.59
C ILE A 301 -17.70 -11.56 12.63
N LYS A 302 -18.91 -11.37 12.09
CA LYS A 302 -19.21 -10.19 11.25
C LYS A 302 -19.07 -8.92 12.11
N PRO A 303 -18.32 -7.90 11.65
CA PRO A 303 -18.34 -6.60 12.31
C PRO A 303 -19.75 -6.02 12.35
N SER A 304 -20.03 -5.18 13.35
CA SER A 304 -21.31 -4.47 13.45
C SER A 304 -21.54 -3.57 12.23
N GLU A 305 -22.81 -3.27 11.91
CA GLU A 305 -23.12 -2.37 10.79
C GLU A 305 -22.49 -1.00 10.95
N GLU A 306 -22.42 -0.50 12.18
CA GLU A 306 -21.79 0.77 12.53
C GLU A 306 -20.30 0.76 12.26
N SER A 307 -19.59 -0.31 12.70
CA SER A 307 -18.18 -0.50 12.39
C SER A 307 -17.91 -0.60 10.89
N LEU A 308 -18.80 -1.26 10.13
CA LEU A 308 -18.70 -1.32 8.67
C LEU A 308 -18.92 0.05 8.01
N LYS A 309 -19.87 0.85 8.51
CA LYS A 309 -20.13 2.22 8.03
C LYS A 309 -18.94 3.14 8.30
N GLU A 310 -18.38 3.09 9.50
CA GLU A 310 -17.18 3.85 9.87
C GLU A 310 -15.97 3.48 9.01
N ASN A 311 -15.72 2.18 8.83
CA ASN A 311 -14.62 1.71 7.99
C ASN A 311 -14.80 2.18 6.53
N LYS A 312 -16.01 2.04 5.97
CA LYS A 312 -16.32 2.57 4.62
C LYS A 312 -16.11 4.08 4.53
N LYS A 313 -16.51 4.84 5.55
CA LYS A 313 -16.30 6.30 5.62
C LYS A 313 -14.81 6.62 5.62
N SER A 314 -14.01 5.96 6.45
CA SER A 314 -12.56 6.18 6.52
C SER A 314 -11.85 5.84 5.21
N ILE A 315 -12.23 4.73 4.56
CA ILE A 315 -11.68 4.34 3.25
C ILE A 315 -12.00 5.40 2.20
N TYR A 316 -13.24 5.89 2.21
CA TYR A 316 -13.68 6.93 1.29
C TYR A 316 -12.90 8.23 1.49
N GLU A 317 -12.77 8.69 2.73
CA GLU A 317 -12.05 9.93 3.05
C GLU A 317 -10.61 9.86 2.57
N ASP A 318 -9.93 8.75 2.86
CA ASP A 318 -8.54 8.59 2.43
C ASP A 318 -8.43 8.54 0.90
N LEU A 319 -9.31 7.80 0.23
CA LEU A 319 -9.32 7.73 -1.25
C LEU A 319 -9.59 9.11 -1.86
N PHE A 320 -10.57 9.84 -1.32
CA PHE A 320 -10.92 11.18 -1.77
C PHE A 320 -9.76 12.16 -1.63
N LEU A 321 -9.13 12.23 -0.46
CA LEU A 321 -8.00 13.14 -0.24
C LEU A 321 -6.78 12.76 -1.09
N THR A 322 -6.51 11.46 -1.26
CA THR A 322 -5.40 10.97 -2.10
C THR A 322 -5.60 11.43 -3.55
N GLU A 323 -6.77 11.17 -4.12
CA GLU A 323 -7.06 11.55 -5.52
C GLU A 323 -7.18 13.06 -5.70
N LEU A 324 -7.73 13.78 -4.72
CA LEU A 324 -7.84 15.24 -4.76
C LEU A 324 -6.45 15.87 -4.81
N PHE A 325 -5.56 15.53 -3.88
CA PHE A 325 -4.24 16.14 -3.84
C PHE A 325 -3.37 15.72 -5.03
N LYS A 326 -3.52 14.49 -5.53
CA LYS A 326 -2.84 14.06 -6.76
C LYS A 326 -3.31 14.85 -7.99
N ASN A 327 -4.61 15.06 -8.14
CA ASN A 327 -5.14 15.85 -9.26
C ASN A 327 -4.69 17.31 -9.19
N LEU A 328 -4.67 17.88 -7.99
CA LEU A 328 -4.23 19.25 -7.74
C LEU A 328 -2.72 19.42 -7.95
N SER A 329 -1.92 18.47 -7.51
CA SER A 329 -0.46 18.51 -7.66
C SER A 329 -0.02 18.36 -9.11
N VAL A 330 -0.71 17.52 -9.90
CA VAL A 330 -0.47 17.40 -11.35
C VAL A 330 -0.76 18.72 -12.04
N PHE A 331 -1.93 19.31 -11.79
CA PHE A 331 -2.27 20.63 -12.32
C PHE A 331 -1.23 21.67 -11.92
N TYR A 332 -0.83 21.70 -10.64
CA TYR A 332 0.15 22.64 -10.15
C TYR A 332 1.51 22.48 -10.85
N ASN A 333 1.98 21.24 -10.98
CA ASN A 333 3.24 20.93 -11.65
C ASN A 333 3.24 21.39 -13.12
N GLU A 334 2.17 21.13 -13.85
CA GLU A 334 2.06 21.44 -15.28
C GLU A 334 1.98 22.95 -15.55
N ASN A 335 1.43 23.73 -14.62
CA ASN A 335 1.15 25.17 -14.84
C ASN A 335 2.11 26.11 -14.12
N TYR A 336 2.74 25.67 -13.02
CA TYR A 336 3.56 26.56 -12.17
C TYR A 336 5.00 26.11 -12.00
N LEU A 337 5.34 24.87 -12.37
CA LEU A 337 6.66 24.30 -12.13
C LEU A 337 7.34 23.91 -13.44
N SER A 338 7.81 24.91 -14.19
CA SER A 338 8.87 24.69 -15.17
C SER A 338 10.22 24.85 -14.44
N LEU A 339 11.03 23.78 -14.41
CA LEU A 339 12.47 23.77 -14.02
C LEU A 339 12.85 23.55 -12.53
N GLU A 340 11.94 23.33 -11.58
CA GLU A 340 12.35 22.98 -10.21
C GLU A 340 12.77 21.51 -10.08
N SER A 341 13.88 21.24 -9.39
CA SER A 341 14.42 19.88 -9.20
C SER A 341 14.22 19.32 -7.79
N ASP A 342 14.10 20.18 -6.78
CA ASP A 342 14.00 19.74 -5.38
C ASP A 342 12.53 19.51 -4.93
N MET A 343 12.28 18.32 -4.35
CA MET A 343 10.94 17.88 -3.93
C MET A 343 10.40 18.64 -2.73
N GLU A 344 11.26 19.07 -1.80
CA GLU A 344 10.85 19.83 -0.63
C GLU A 344 10.38 21.23 -1.05
N THR A 345 11.13 21.88 -1.93
CA THR A 345 10.74 23.16 -2.53
C THR A 345 9.42 23.05 -3.29
N LYS A 346 9.27 22.03 -4.15
CA LYS A 346 8.01 21.75 -4.86
C LYS A 346 6.84 21.56 -3.91
N THR A 347 7.03 20.76 -2.86
CA THR A 347 6.00 20.49 -1.85
C THR A 347 5.61 21.78 -1.14
N ASN A 348 6.58 22.57 -0.68
CA ASN A 348 6.32 23.84 0.00
C ASN A 348 5.57 24.85 -0.89
N LYS A 349 5.94 24.95 -2.17
CA LYS A 349 5.25 25.83 -3.12
C LYS A 349 3.84 25.35 -3.46
N PHE A 350 3.68 24.03 -3.66
CA PHE A 350 2.37 23.41 -3.83
C PHE A 350 1.47 23.66 -2.62
N LEU A 351 1.97 23.51 -1.39
CA LEU A 351 1.21 23.80 -0.18
C LEU A 351 0.79 25.27 -0.12
N LYS A 352 1.71 26.20 -0.38
CA LYS A 352 1.38 27.63 -0.41
C LYS A 352 0.28 27.94 -1.43
N TRP A 353 0.33 27.30 -2.60
CA TRP A 353 -0.73 27.42 -3.60
C TRP A 353 -2.03 26.75 -3.15
N LEU A 354 -1.99 25.50 -2.68
CA LEU A 354 -3.16 24.72 -2.25
C LEU A 354 -3.99 25.49 -1.22
N PHE A 355 -3.29 26.11 -0.25
CA PHE A 355 -3.88 26.88 0.82
C PHE A 355 -3.98 28.39 0.52
N SER A 356 -3.84 28.84 -0.72
CA SER A 356 -4.18 30.22 -1.10
C SER A 356 -5.56 30.28 -1.76
N TYR A 357 -6.06 31.50 -1.98
CA TYR A 357 -7.29 31.70 -2.78
C TYR A 357 -7.04 31.63 -4.29
N ASN A 358 -5.79 31.46 -4.73
CA ASN A 358 -5.47 31.36 -6.16
C ASN A 358 -6.14 30.13 -6.77
N ASP A 359 -6.62 30.26 -8.01
CA ASP A 359 -7.29 29.20 -8.77
C ASP A 359 -8.42 28.50 -8.02
N LEU A 360 -9.17 29.23 -7.20
CA LEU A 360 -10.25 28.65 -6.39
C LEU A 360 -11.26 27.88 -7.24
N ASP A 361 -11.57 28.36 -8.45
CA ASP A 361 -12.47 27.66 -9.38
C ASP A 361 -11.89 26.33 -9.87
N ILE A 362 -10.59 26.26 -10.16
CA ILE A 362 -9.91 25.02 -10.54
C ILE A 362 -9.93 24.04 -9.37
N LYS A 363 -9.60 24.52 -8.16
CA LYS A 363 -9.60 23.70 -6.95
C LYS A 363 -10.99 23.10 -6.68
N LYS A 364 -12.03 23.93 -6.73
CA LYS A 364 -13.43 23.50 -6.64
C LYS A 364 -13.78 22.48 -7.72
N GLY A 365 -13.43 22.74 -8.98
CA GLY A 365 -13.69 21.84 -10.10
C GLY A 365 -13.05 20.46 -9.90
N LYS A 366 -11.79 20.40 -9.46
CA LYS A 366 -11.10 19.14 -9.14
C LYS A 366 -11.75 18.41 -7.95
N TYR A 367 -12.14 19.14 -6.90
CA TYR A 367 -12.88 18.55 -5.77
C TYR A 367 -14.18 17.91 -6.23
N ILE A 368 -14.99 18.62 -7.04
CA ILE A 368 -16.27 18.12 -7.53
C ILE A 368 -16.08 16.89 -8.42
N SER A 369 -15.12 16.94 -9.35
CA SER A 369 -14.78 15.81 -10.23
C SER A 369 -14.38 14.57 -9.42
N VAL A 370 -13.42 14.71 -8.51
CA VAL A 370 -12.95 13.59 -7.68
C VAL A 370 -14.06 13.05 -6.78
N PHE A 371 -14.90 13.93 -6.23
CA PHE A 371 -16.05 13.50 -5.43
C PHE A 371 -17.02 12.68 -6.27
N ALA A 372 -17.37 13.15 -7.47
CA ALA A 372 -18.27 12.47 -8.38
C ALA A 372 -17.73 11.10 -8.79
N ASP A 373 -16.42 11.00 -9.08
CA ASP A 373 -15.78 9.74 -9.47
C ASP A 373 -15.78 8.69 -8.35
N ILE A 374 -15.71 9.12 -7.08
CA ILE A 374 -15.63 8.21 -5.94
C ILE A 374 -17.00 7.90 -5.35
N LYS A 375 -17.86 8.92 -5.17
CA LYS A 375 -19.14 8.83 -4.45
C LYS A 375 -20.38 9.00 -5.32
N GLY A 376 -20.22 9.39 -6.58
CA GLY A 376 -21.33 9.76 -7.45
C GLY A 376 -21.84 11.19 -7.20
N LYS A 377 -22.94 11.55 -7.86
CA LYS A 377 -23.53 12.89 -7.78
C LYS A 377 -24.11 13.17 -6.39
N HIS A 378 -23.90 14.37 -5.87
CA HIS A 378 -24.45 14.83 -4.60
C HIS A 378 -24.90 16.30 -4.72
N SER A 379 -25.99 16.68 -4.05
CA SER A 379 -26.47 18.06 -4.02
C SER A 379 -25.51 18.98 -3.25
N LYS A 380 -25.42 20.26 -3.60
CA LYS A 380 -24.56 21.25 -2.90
C LYS A 380 -23.06 20.92 -2.89
N LEU A 381 -22.56 20.14 -3.85
CA LEU A 381 -21.13 19.84 -3.93
C LEU A 381 -20.28 21.08 -4.17
N GLU A 382 -20.79 22.04 -4.92
CA GLU A 382 -20.09 23.28 -5.20
C GLU A 382 -19.91 24.15 -3.95
N GLU A 383 -20.97 24.31 -3.15
CA GLU A 383 -20.94 24.97 -1.84
C GLU A 383 -19.92 24.28 -0.92
N LYS A 384 -19.98 22.94 -0.80
CA LYS A 384 -19.01 22.18 0.01
C LYS A 384 -17.57 22.35 -0.47
N ALA A 385 -17.34 22.35 -1.78
CA ALA A 385 -16.01 22.54 -2.36
C ALA A 385 -15.49 23.96 -2.10
N HIS A 386 -16.36 24.96 -2.21
CA HIS A 386 -16.04 26.35 -1.88
C HIS A 386 -15.65 26.47 -0.41
N ASP A 387 -16.50 26.01 0.51
CA ASP A 387 -16.25 26.05 1.95
C ASP A 387 -14.96 25.33 2.33
N TYR A 388 -14.66 24.21 1.68
CA TYR A 388 -13.44 23.43 1.90
C TYR A 388 -12.18 24.26 1.59
N PHE A 389 -12.08 24.87 0.42
CA PHE A 389 -10.88 25.62 0.04
C PHE A 389 -10.82 27.02 0.65
N VAL A 390 -11.97 27.67 0.86
CA VAL A 390 -12.02 28.91 1.64
C VAL A 390 -11.53 28.65 3.05
N PHE A 391 -11.98 27.56 3.70
CA PHE A 391 -11.44 27.17 5.01
C PHE A 391 -9.91 27.01 4.99
N LEU A 392 -9.36 26.27 4.03
CA LEU A 392 -7.90 26.10 3.93
C LEU A 392 -7.17 27.44 3.69
N GLY A 393 -7.74 28.33 2.88
CA GLY A 393 -7.22 29.68 2.61
C GLY A 393 -7.25 30.62 3.81
N ASP A 394 -8.41 30.66 4.47
CA ASP A 394 -8.69 31.44 5.68
C ASP A 394 -7.82 31.02 6.84
N MET A 395 -7.58 29.72 6.94
CA MET A 395 -6.49 29.21 7.72
C MET A 395 -5.23 29.87 7.16
N GLN A 396 -4.53 29.34 6.14
CA GLN A 396 -3.11 29.68 5.90
C GLN A 396 -2.74 31.17 5.94
N ASN A 397 -3.58 32.07 5.43
CA ASN A 397 -3.33 33.51 5.44
C ASN A 397 -3.35 34.16 6.82
N LYS A 398 -4.18 33.69 7.76
CA LYS A 398 -4.36 34.35 9.06
C LYS A 398 -3.26 33.96 10.07
N ARG A 399 -2.74 32.72 10.04
CA ARG A 399 -1.86 32.21 11.12
C ARG A 399 -0.75 31.21 10.72
N ARG A 400 -0.47 30.97 9.43
CA ARG A 400 0.62 30.06 8.94
C ARG A 400 0.71 28.69 9.66
N PHE A 401 -0.44 28.06 9.89
CA PHE A 401 -0.64 26.77 10.58
C PHE A 401 0.10 25.61 9.95
N LEU A 402 0.14 25.50 8.61
CA LEU A 402 0.74 24.34 7.97
C LEU A 402 2.05 24.73 7.27
N ARG A 403 3.10 23.99 7.61
CA ARG A 403 4.43 24.06 6.98
C ARG A 403 4.96 22.66 6.69
N TYR A 404 5.91 22.56 5.77
CA TYR A 404 6.62 21.33 5.49
C TYR A 404 8.10 21.54 5.76
N GLU A 405 8.61 20.86 6.78
CA GLU A 405 9.97 20.98 7.30
C GLU A 405 10.51 19.58 7.60
N GLU A 406 11.79 19.32 7.29
CA GLU A 406 12.47 18.06 7.62
C GLU A 406 11.74 16.79 7.13
N SER A 407 11.07 16.89 5.97
CA SER A 407 10.25 15.82 5.38
C SER A 407 8.94 15.49 6.13
N GLU A 408 8.49 16.34 7.04
CA GLU A 408 7.24 16.19 7.78
C GLU A 408 6.33 17.42 7.61
N PHE A 409 5.03 17.21 7.73
CA PHE A 409 4.03 18.27 7.77
C PHE A 409 3.82 18.68 9.21
N ILE A 410 4.04 19.95 9.52
CA ILE A 410 3.87 20.49 10.87
C ILE A 410 2.63 21.37 10.86
N LEU A 411 1.65 20.98 11.67
CA LEU A 411 0.45 21.76 11.94
C LEU A 411 0.61 22.48 13.28
N ILE A 412 0.43 23.79 13.29
CA ILE A 412 0.49 24.62 14.49
C ILE A 412 -0.94 24.88 14.98
N ASN A 413 -1.27 24.40 16.17
CA ASN A 413 -2.55 24.70 16.81
C ASN A 413 -2.54 26.18 17.24
N PRO A 414 -3.42 27.03 16.68
CA PRO A 414 -3.36 28.46 16.94
C PRO A 414 -3.87 28.85 18.34
N MET A 415 -4.59 27.96 19.04
CA MET A 415 -5.07 28.21 20.41
C MET A 415 -3.99 27.89 21.45
N THR A 416 -3.18 26.84 21.20
CA THR A 416 -2.21 26.33 22.17
C THR A 416 -0.76 26.58 21.77
N ASN A 417 -0.52 27.03 20.54
CA ASN A 417 0.78 27.10 19.88
C ASN A 417 1.54 25.76 19.86
N GLN A 418 0.82 24.64 20.01
CA GLN A 418 1.39 23.31 19.98
C GLN A 418 1.68 22.90 18.53
N GLU A 419 2.88 22.39 18.29
CA GLU A 419 3.25 21.78 17.02
C GLU A 419 2.82 20.31 16.99
N LEU A 420 2.09 19.95 15.95
CA LEU A 420 1.63 18.59 15.67
C LEU A 420 2.33 18.12 14.39
N HIS A 421 3.09 17.03 14.52
CA HIS A 421 3.90 16.48 13.44
C HIS A 421 3.16 15.35 12.74
N TYR A 422 2.99 15.50 11.44
CA TYR A 422 2.32 14.56 10.56
C TYR A 422 3.27 14.07 9.49
N LYS A 423 3.24 12.77 9.21
CA LYS A 423 4.01 12.19 8.09
C LYS A 423 3.31 12.40 6.76
N GLU A 424 2.02 12.73 6.80
CA GLU A 424 1.17 12.86 5.62
C GLU A 424 0.27 14.08 5.73
N ILE A 425 0.18 14.86 4.65
CA ILE A 425 -0.69 16.04 4.57
C ILE A 425 -2.17 15.70 4.83
N LYS A 426 -2.60 14.49 4.45
CA LYS A 426 -3.98 14.04 4.62
C LYS A 426 -4.36 13.95 6.09
N GLU A 427 -3.43 13.48 6.93
CA GLU A 427 -3.64 13.40 8.38
C GLU A 427 -3.75 14.80 8.98
N ALA A 428 -2.84 15.71 8.58
CA ALA A 428 -2.87 17.10 9.02
C ALA A 428 -4.19 17.78 8.64
N ILE A 429 -4.64 17.62 7.40
CA ILE A 429 -5.88 18.20 6.91
C ILE A 429 -7.10 17.56 7.58
N LYS A 430 -7.11 16.25 7.77
CA LYS A 430 -8.18 15.57 8.49
C LYS A 430 -8.32 16.11 9.91
N ASP A 431 -7.21 16.24 10.62
CA ASP A 431 -7.18 16.83 11.96
C ASP A 431 -7.73 18.25 11.97
N MET A 432 -7.37 19.08 10.97
CA MET A 432 -7.93 20.43 10.81
C MET A 432 -9.45 20.45 10.70
N PHE A 433 -10.04 19.53 9.92
CA PHE A 433 -11.49 19.46 9.71
C PHE A 433 -12.23 18.82 10.88
N ASP A 434 -11.71 17.74 11.46
CA ASP A 434 -12.32 17.06 12.60
C ASP A 434 -12.31 17.97 13.84
N ASN A 435 -11.26 18.78 13.99
CA ASN A 435 -11.11 19.73 15.08
C ASN A 435 -11.42 21.17 14.66
N LYS A 436 -12.26 21.40 13.64
CA LYS A 436 -12.59 22.75 13.13
C LYS A 436 -12.95 23.75 14.24
N LYS A 437 -13.63 23.31 15.31
CA LYS A 437 -13.95 24.14 16.50
C LYS A 437 -12.71 24.61 17.26
N VAL A 438 -11.69 23.76 17.38
CA VAL A 438 -10.39 24.10 17.99
C VAL A 438 -9.71 25.21 17.17
N PHE A 439 -9.90 25.25 15.86
CA PHE A 439 -9.28 26.25 14.99
C PHE A 439 -10.08 27.55 14.85
N TYR A 440 -11.38 27.53 15.15
CA TYR A 440 -12.31 28.67 15.00
C TYR A 440 -12.87 29.26 16.30
N ASN A 441 -12.32 28.92 17.47
CA ASN A 441 -12.73 29.58 18.71
C ASN A 441 -12.09 30.98 18.85
N TYR A 442 -12.40 31.91 17.95
CA TYR A 442 -12.29 33.35 18.19
C TYR A 442 -13.34 34.10 17.36
N ASP A 443 -14.23 34.73 18.11
CA ASP A 443 -15.35 35.65 17.82
C ASP A 443 -16.60 35.07 17.13
#